data_AF-A0A2X3KLP5-F1
#
_entry.id   AF-A0A2X3KLP5-F1
#
_cell.length_a   1.000
_cell.length_b   1.000
_cell.length_c   1.000
_cell.angle_alpha   90.00
_cell.angle_beta   90.00
_cell.angle_gamma   90.00
#
_symmetry.space_group_name_H-M   'P 1'
#
loop_
_entity.id
_entity.type
_entity.pdbx_description
1 polymer ?
#
loop_
_entity_poly.entity_id
_entity_poly.type
_entity_poly.pdbx_seq_one_letter_code
_entity_poly.pdbx_strand_id
1 'polypeptide(L)'
;MLQYGNTAEPGVFLRRLARRLPQYEETLMSIAQKLKQEGRQQGRLEGREEGHLEGLQEGSRREALRIAGSMLQNGLDKEMVQKITGLSADELQPLCG
;
A
#
# COMPACT_ATOMS: atom_id res chain seq x y z
N MET A 1 -18.69 -10.69 -26.16
CA MET A 1 -17.62 -11.30 -25.33
C MET A 1 -18.26 -11.81 -24.05
N LEU A 2 -18.16 -13.11 -23.77
CA LEU A 2 -18.69 -13.68 -22.54
C LEU A 2 -17.75 -13.28 -21.39
N GLN A 3 -18.27 -12.53 -20.41
CA GLN A 3 -17.57 -12.24 -19.17
C GLN A 3 -17.51 -13.51 -18.32
N TYR A 4 -16.59 -14.41 -18.66
CA TYR A 4 -16.31 -15.58 -17.83
C TYR A 4 -15.59 -15.13 -16.55
N GLY A 5 -16.18 -15.41 -15.40
CA GLY A 5 -15.51 -15.31 -14.10
C GLY A 5 -15.67 -14.00 -13.32
N ASN A 6 -16.25 -12.95 -13.90
CA ASN A 6 -16.45 -11.68 -13.19
C ASN A 6 -17.95 -11.35 -13.08
N THR A 7 -18.53 -11.70 -11.94
CA THR A 7 -19.90 -11.30 -11.57
C THR A 7 -19.82 -10.23 -10.50
N ALA A 8 -20.70 -9.23 -10.58
CA ALA A 8 -20.83 -8.21 -9.52
C ALA A 8 -21.23 -8.81 -8.16
N GLU A 9 -21.77 -10.04 -8.15
CA GLU A 9 -22.22 -10.73 -6.93
C GLU A 9 -21.67 -12.17 -6.82
N PRO A 10 -20.37 -12.37 -6.54
CA PRO A 10 -19.73 -13.70 -6.51
C PRO A 10 -20.39 -14.67 -5.52
N GLY A 11 -20.86 -14.16 -4.38
CA GLY A 11 -21.57 -14.97 -3.38
C GLY A 11 -22.93 -15.47 -3.85
N VAL A 12 -23.67 -14.66 -4.63
CA VAL A 12 -24.96 -15.08 -5.21
C VAL A 12 -24.74 -16.12 -6.30
N PHE A 13 -23.71 -15.93 -7.12
CA PHE A 13 -23.31 -16.90 -8.14
C PHE A 13 -22.92 -18.25 -7.52
N LEU A 14 -22.03 -18.27 -6.53
CA LEU A 14 -21.60 -19.50 -5.86
C LEU A 14 -22.76 -20.26 -5.23
N ARG A 15 -23.71 -19.55 -4.60
CA ARG A 15 -24.94 -20.16 -4.05
C ARG A 15 -25.86 -20.74 -5.12
N ARG A 16 -26.05 -20.05 -6.26
CA ARG A 16 -26.83 -20.59 -7.38
C ARG A 16 -26.15 -21.81 -8.01
N LEU A 17 -24.83 -21.80 -8.10
CA LEU A 17 -24.04 -22.90 -8.65
C LEU A 17 -24.15 -24.14 -7.75
N ALA A 18 -23.97 -23.98 -6.44
CA ALA A 18 -24.12 -25.06 -5.46
C ALA A 18 -25.53 -25.69 -5.50
N ARG A 19 -26.59 -24.88 -5.62
CA ARG A 19 -27.97 -25.38 -5.76
C ARG A 19 -28.21 -26.23 -7.01
N ARG A 20 -27.51 -25.93 -8.11
CA ARG A 20 -27.61 -26.70 -9.37
C ARG A 20 -26.74 -27.95 -9.36
N LEU A 21 -25.75 -27.99 -8.48
CA LEU A 21 -24.74 -29.04 -8.36
C LEU A 21 -24.64 -29.52 -6.91
N PRO A 22 -25.71 -30.11 -6.33
CA PRO A 22 -25.76 -30.43 -4.91
C PRO A 22 -24.66 -31.41 -4.49
N GLN A 23 -24.26 -32.32 -5.38
CA GLN A 23 -23.15 -33.27 -5.16
C GLN A 23 -21.78 -32.60 -4.99
N TYR A 24 -21.64 -31.33 -5.40
CA TYR A 24 -20.39 -30.56 -5.30
C TYR A 24 -20.52 -29.38 -4.34
N GLU A 25 -21.61 -29.27 -3.57
CA GLU A 25 -21.84 -28.14 -2.67
C GLU A 25 -20.68 -27.93 -1.69
N GLU A 26 -20.25 -29.00 -1.01
CA GLU A 26 -19.14 -28.96 -0.06
C GLU A 26 -17.81 -28.55 -0.72
N THR A 27 -17.51 -29.11 -1.88
CA THR A 27 -16.29 -28.78 -2.65
C THR A 27 -16.32 -27.31 -3.09
N LEU A 28 -17.45 -26.83 -3.59
CA LEU A 28 -17.61 -25.43 -4.03
C LEU A 28 -17.50 -24.45 -2.87
N MET A 29 -18.08 -24.78 -1.70
CA MET A 29 -17.95 -23.95 -0.51
C MET A 29 -16.51 -23.92 0.01
N SER A 30 -15.80 -25.05 -0.02
CA SER A 30 -14.39 -25.15 0.36
C SER A 30 -13.49 -24.31 -0.56
N ILE A 31 -13.72 -24.36 -1.88
CA ILE A 31 -13.00 -23.51 -2.85
C ILE A 31 -13.26 -22.03 -2.56
N ALA A 32 -14.52 -21.65 -2.31
CA ALA A 32 -14.86 -20.27 -1.99
C ALA A 32 -14.17 -19.77 -0.70
N GLN A 33 -14.09 -20.62 0.33
CA GLN A 33 -13.37 -20.31 1.56
C GLN A 33 -11.86 -20.16 1.32
N LYS A 34 -11.26 -21.06 0.54
CA LYS A 34 -9.84 -21.03 0.20
C LYS A 34 -9.49 -19.74 -0.55
N LEU A 35 -10.26 -19.39 -1.59
CA LEU A 35 -10.06 -18.16 -2.36
C LEU A 35 -10.19 -16.92 -1.48
N LYS A 36 -11.17 -16.89 -0.55
CA LYS A 36 -11.31 -15.79 0.42
C LYS A 36 -10.11 -15.68 1.35
N GLN A 37 -9.54 -16.80 1.77
CA GLN A 37 -8.35 -16.83 2.62
C GLN A 37 -7.10 -16.38 1.87
N GLU A 38 -6.94 -16.81 0.62
CA GLU A 38 -5.85 -16.39 -0.27
C GLU A 38 -5.91 -14.88 -0.52
N GLY A 39 -7.07 -14.35 -0.90
CA GLY A 39 -7.24 -12.90 -1.12
C GLY A 39 -6.93 -12.07 0.14
N ARG A 40 -7.31 -12.54 1.33
CA ARG A 40 -6.94 -11.89 2.59
C ARG A 40 -5.44 -11.96 2.87
N GLN A 41 -4.79 -13.07 2.56
CA GLN A 41 -3.34 -13.21 2.76
C GLN A 41 -2.58 -12.31 1.80
N GLN A 42 -2.95 -12.33 0.52
CA GLN A 42 -2.37 -11.47 -0.50
C GLN A 42 -2.54 -10.00 -0.15
N GLY A 43 -3.76 -9.55 0.17
CA GLY A 43 -3.99 -8.15 0.55
C GLY A 43 -3.24 -7.72 1.83
N ARG A 44 -2.99 -8.64 2.77
CA ARG A 44 -2.12 -8.33 3.93
C ARG A 44 -0.65 -8.24 3.57
N LEU A 45 -0.17 -9.04 2.63
CA LEU A 45 1.21 -8.98 2.17
C LEU A 45 1.45 -7.69 1.40
N GLU A 46 0.60 -7.41 0.39
CA GLU A 46 0.65 -6.19 -0.41
C GLU A 46 0.58 -4.95 0.49
N GLY A 47 -0.43 -4.87 1.37
CA GLY A 47 -0.56 -3.72 2.27
C GLY A 47 0.59 -3.58 3.28
N ARG A 48 1.26 -4.67 3.64
CA ARG A 48 2.46 -4.61 4.50
C ARG A 48 3.68 -4.12 3.72
N GLU A 49 3.86 -4.56 2.48
CA GLU A 49 4.96 -4.12 1.63
C GLU A 49 4.81 -2.65 1.26
N GLU A 50 3.63 -2.23 0.80
CA GLU A 50 3.32 -0.82 0.50
C GLU A 50 3.51 0.05 1.74
N GLY A 51 2.91 -0.32 2.88
CA GLY A 51 3.03 0.45 4.11
C GLY A 51 4.46 0.50 4.65
N HIS A 52 5.28 -0.54 4.42
CA HIS A 52 6.69 -0.52 4.81
C HIS A 52 7.50 0.43 3.92
N LEU A 53 7.28 0.42 2.61
CA LEU A 53 7.97 1.31 1.66
C LEU A 53 7.60 2.77 1.90
N GLU A 54 6.30 3.07 2.03
CA GLU A 54 5.82 4.42 2.35
C GLU A 54 6.37 4.89 3.70
N GLY A 55 6.33 4.03 4.72
CA GLY A 55 6.85 4.35 6.04
C GLY A 55 8.35 4.64 6.04
N LEU A 56 9.14 3.90 5.25
CA LEU A 56 10.58 4.13 5.12
C LEU A 56 10.86 5.45 4.40
N GLN A 57 10.14 5.74 3.32
CA GLN A 57 10.30 6.97 2.56
C GLN A 57 9.91 8.20 3.40
N GLU A 58 8.75 8.16 4.05
CA GLU A 58 8.27 9.25 4.91
C GLU A 58 9.19 9.44 6.12
N GLY A 59 9.63 8.34 6.75
CA GLY A 59 10.59 8.39 7.86
C GLY A 59 11.92 9.02 7.46
N SER A 60 12.49 8.59 6.33
CA SER A 60 13.73 9.16 5.80
C SER A 60 13.58 10.64 5.45
N ARG A 61 12.48 11.01 4.80
CA ARG A 61 12.16 12.40 4.44
C ARG A 61 12.02 13.28 5.68
N ARG A 62 11.27 12.83 6.69
CA ARG A 62 11.06 13.56 7.95
C ARG A 62 12.38 13.77 8.69
N GLU A 63 13.25 12.77 8.71
CA GLU A 63 14.56 12.89 9.33
C GLU A 63 15.48 13.85 8.56
N ALA A 64 15.48 13.79 7.22
CA ALA A 64 16.22 14.75 6.39
C ALA A 64 15.77 16.20 6.66
N LEU A 65 14.45 16.45 6.74
CA LEU A 65 13.90 17.77 7.07
C LEU A 65 14.30 18.23 8.48
N ARG A 66 14.28 17.33 9.47
CA ARG A 66 14.71 17.62 10.84
C ARG A 66 16.19 18.05 10.87
N ILE A 67 17.05 17.30 10.18
CA ILE A 67 18.48 17.60 10.08
C ILE A 67 18.70 18.92 9.35
N ALA A 68 18.02 19.15 8.23
CA ALA A 68 18.09 20.40 7.47
C ALA A 68 17.71 21.61 8.31
N GLY A 69 16.62 21.52 9.08
CA GLY A 69 16.21 22.56 10.02
C GLY A 69 17.28 22.88 11.05
N SER A 70 17.91 21.87 11.65
CA SER A 70 19.04 22.06 12.55
C SER A 70 20.25 22.70 11.85
N MET A 71 20.58 22.28 10.63
CA MET A 71 21.70 22.87 9.87
C MET A 71 21.47 24.35 9.59
N LEU A 72 20.28 24.72 9.13
CA LEU A 72 19.91 26.12 8.85
C LEU A 72 19.97 26.98 10.13
N GLN A 73 19.46 26.47 11.25
CA GLN A 73 19.56 27.14 12.55
C GLN A 73 21.00 27.35 13.02
N ASN A 74 21.92 26.46 12.63
CA ASN A 74 23.35 26.58 12.91
C ASN A 74 24.10 27.43 11.87
N GLY A 75 23.38 28.09 10.95
CA GLY A 75 23.96 29.05 10.01
C GLY A 75 24.56 28.45 8.74
N LEU A 76 24.29 27.18 8.43
CA LEU A 76 24.68 26.60 7.14
C LEU A 76 23.83 27.21 6.02
N ASP A 77 24.47 27.47 4.87
CA ASP A 77 23.77 28.00 3.71
C ASP A 77 22.87 26.96 3.04
N LYS A 78 21.84 27.43 2.34
CA LYS A 78 20.82 26.58 1.73
C LYS A 78 21.37 25.65 0.65
N GLU A 79 22.41 26.05 -0.09
CA GLU A 79 22.98 25.21 -1.13
C GLU A 79 23.72 24.02 -0.53
N MET A 80 24.46 24.26 0.56
CA MET A 80 25.14 23.21 1.30
C MET A 80 24.14 22.27 1.98
N VAL A 81 23.06 22.79 2.56
CA VAL A 81 22.01 21.95 3.17
C VAL A 81 21.34 21.05 2.13
N GLN A 82 21.02 21.55 0.94
CA GLN A 82 20.48 20.73 -0.16
C GLN A 82 21.45 19.62 -0.57
N LYS A 83 22.75 19.93 -0.70
CA LYS A 83 23.78 18.93 -1.05
C LYS A 83 23.93 17.84 -0.01
N ILE A 84 23.86 18.16 1.29
CA ILE A 84 24.05 17.17 2.36
C ILE A 84 22.79 16.33 2.58
N THR A 85 21.61 16.95 2.57
CA THR A 85 20.35 16.28 2.92
C THR A 85 19.63 15.67 1.73
N GLY A 86 20.02 16.04 0.50
CA GLY A 86 19.37 15.60 -0.73
C GLY A 86 17.99 16.23 -0.95
N LEU A 87 17.58 17.17 -0.09
CA LEU A 87 16.33 17.92 -0.24
C LEU A 87 16.47 18.98 -1.33
N SER A 88 15.37 19.24 -2.03
CA SER A 88 15.21 20.32 -3.00
C SER A 88 14.92 21.66 -2.31
N ALA A 89 15.05 22.74 -3.06
CA ALA A 89 14.73 24.09 -2.60
C ALA A 89 13.28 24.22 -2.10
N ASP A 90 12.32 23.60 -2.79
CA ASP A 90 10.90 23.65 -2.44
C ASP A 90 10.64 22.95 -1.10
N GLU A 91 11.35 21.86 -0.83
CA GLU A 91 11.24 21.11 0.43
C GLU A 91 11.84 21.86 1.62
N LEU A 92 12.83 22.71 1.37
CA LEU A 92 13.45 23.56 2.38
C LEU A 92 12.72 24.89 2.59
N GLN A 93 11.86 25.30 1.65
CA GLN A 93 11.15 26.58 1.71
C GLN A 93 10.37 26.78 3.03
N PRO A 94 9.66 25.77 3.59
CA PRO A 94 8.96 25.91 4.87
C PRO A 94 9.89 26.06 6.09
N LEU A 95 11.16 25.68 5.96
CA LEU A 95 12.16 25.75 7.05
C LEU A 95 12.92 27.07 7.07
N CYS A 96 12.79 27.87 6.02
CA CYS A 96 13.47 29.16 5.86
C CYS A 96 12.55 30.30 6.31
N GLY A 97 12.52 30.56 7.61
CA GLY A 97 11.91 31.75 8.21
C GLY A 97 12.92 32.86 8.47
#